data_AF-A0A6I2F7W2-F1
#
_entry.id   AF-A0A6I2F7W2-F1
#
_cell.length_a   1.000
_cell.length_b   1.000
_cell.length_c   1.000
_cell.angle_alpha   90.00
_cell.angle_beta   90.00
_cell.angle_gamma   90.00
#
_symmetry.space_group_name_H-M   'P 1'
#
loop_
_entity.id
_entity.type
_entity.pdbx_description
1 polymer ?
#
loop_
_entity_poly.entity_id
_entity_poly.type
_entity_poly.pdbx_seq_one_letter_code
_entity_poly.pdbx_strand_id
1 'polypeptide(L)'
;MDYSKRSIRDRNPARTGFAFEPRTLSAVPAVFGRSSAPFLPIAGLGDGDPRLRAAQLQHRVANAVREELLAGGLSLEQYLGAVDVHVPGLSYDRVIRLLRGKTQMQLADVLFWADRHPRVREVAVAQFD
;
A
#
# COMPACT_ATOMS: atom_id res chain seq x y z
N MET A 1 2.11 13.68 -45.60
CA MET A 1 2.09 12.66 -44.53
C MET A 1 1.92 13.40 -43.23
N ASP A 2 0.70 13.39 -42.68
CA ASP A 2 0.33 14.21 -41.52
C ASP A 2 0.50 13.38 -40.23
N TYR A 3 1.48 13.76 -39.41
CA TYR A 3 1.71 13.17 -38.09
C TYR A 3 0.79 13.88 -37.08
N SER A 4 -0.46 13.44 -37.00
CA SER A 4 -1.38 13.85 -35.94
C SER A 4 -0.80 13.43 -34.58
N LYS A 5 -0.25 14.40 -33.84
CA LYS A 5 0.20 14.24 -32.46
C LYS A 5 -1.02 14.03 -31.57
N ARG A 6 -1.38 12.78 -31.29
CA ARG A 6 -2.32 12.45 -30.21
C ARG A 6 -1.76 12.99 -28.90
N SER A 7 -2.44 13.98 -28.33
CA SER A 7 -2.14 14.56 -27.02
C SER A 7 -2.46 13.55 -25.92
N ILE A 8 -1.83 13.67 -24.76
CA ILE A 8 -2.22 12.94 -23.55
C ILE A 8 -3.71 13.14 -23.24
N ARG A 9 -4.27 14.30 -23.64
CA ARG A 9 -5.70 14.64 -23.53
C ARG A 9 -6.62 13.79 -24.42
N ASP A 10 -6.08 13.14 -25.46
CA ASP A 10 -6.85 12.31 -26.40
C ASP A 10 -6.93 10.85 -25.97
N ARG A 11 -6.28 10.49 -24.85
CA ARG A 11 -6.47 9.17 -24.25
C ARG A 11 -7.83 9.14 -23.60
N ASN A 12 -8.76 8.39 -24.19
CA ASN A 12 -10.04 8.09 -23.58
C ASN A 12 -9.77 7.45 -22.20
N PRO A 13 -10.09 8.13 -21.08
CA PRO A 13 -9.87 7.54 -19.77
C PRO A 13 -10.71 6.26 -19.68
N ALA A 14 -10.12 5.17 -19.20
CA ALA A 14 -10.88 3.97 -18.92
C ALA A 14 -12.09 4.36 -18.06
N ARG A 15 -13.31 3.99 -18.50
CA ARG A 15 -14.57 4.35 -17.82
C ARG A 15 -14.67 3.77 -16.40
N THR A 16 -13.78 2.85 -16.05
CA THR A 16 -13.56 2.35 -14.70
C THR A 16 -12.23 2.92 -14.21
N GLY A 17 -12.24 3.61 -13.05
CA GLY A 17 -11.01 4.01 -12.38
C GLY A 17 -10.09 2.79 -12.21
N PHE A 18 -8.78 2.99 -12.28
CA PHE A 18 -7.79 1.93 -12.10
C PHE A 18 -7.89 1.38 -10.67
N ALA A 19 -8.72 0.35 -10.48
CA ALA A 19 -8.86 -0.37 -9.22
C ALA A 19 -7.68 -1.33 -9.10
N PHE A 20 -6.65 -0.91 -8.36
CA PHE A 20 -5.46 -1.71 -8.11
C PHE A 20 -5.54 -2.37 -6.74
N GLU A 21 -5.46 -3.70 -6.73
CA GLU A 21 -5.36 -4.52 -5.52
C GLU A 21 -3.93 -5.06 -5.38
N PRO A 22 -3.03 -4.41 -4.61
CA PRO A 22 -1.64 -4.82 -4.44
C PRO A 22 -1.44 -6.31 -4.13
N ARG A 23 -2.33 -6.89 -3.31
CA ARG A 23 -2.25 -8.30 -2.91
C ARG A 23 -2.34 -9.28 -4.07
N THR A 24 -2.93 -8.88 -5.21
CA THR A 24 -3.11 -9.74 -6.38
C THR A 24 -1.81 -10.00 -7.13
N LEU A 25 -0.76 -9.20 -6.86
CA LEU A 25 0.58 -9.44 -7.40
C LEU A 25 1.39 -10.46 -6.58
N SER A 26 0.88 -10.88 -5.42
CA SER A 26 1.50 -11.94 -4.60
C SER A 26 0.96 -13.30 -5.02
N ALA A 27 1.86 -14.29 -5.12
CA ALA A 27 1.51 -15.70 -5.32
C ALA A 27 0.61 -16.24 -4.19
N VAL A 28 0.71 -15.67 -2.99
CA VAL A 28 -0.16 -16.01 -1.84
C VAL A 28 -0.77 -14.74 -1.27
N PRO A 29 -1.90 -14.24 -1.81
CA PRO A 29 -2.50 -12.97 -1.38
C PRO A 29 -2.85 -12.88 0.12
N ALA A 30 -3.04 -14.03 0.78
CA ALA A 30 -3.38 -14.09 2.19
C ALA A 30 -2.23 -13.71 3.14
N VAL A 31 -0.96 -13.74 2.68
CA VAL A 31 0.21 -13.36 3.51
C VAL A 31 0.54 -11.87 3.43
N PHE A 32 -0.16 -11.10 2.59
CA PHE A 32 0.10 -9.68 2.42
C PHE A 32 -0.05 -8.91 3.74
N GLY A 33 0.98 -8.15 4.12
CA GLY A 33 1.06 -7.41 5.39
C GLY A 33 1.20 -8.28 6.65
N ARG A 34 1.39 -9.60 6.50
CA ARG A 34 1.49 -10.57 7.61
C ARG A 34 2.85 -11.25 7.73
N SER A 35 3.77 -10.94 6.82
CA SER A 35 5.12 -11.51 6.80
C SER A 35 6.13 -10.36 6.69
N SER A 36 7.25 -10.49 7.41
CA SER A 36 8.39 -9.57 7.31
C SER A 36 9.22 -9.80 6.04
N ALA A 37 9.14 -10.99 5.44
CA ALA A 37 9.80 -11.28 4.18
C ALA A 37 9.05 -10.61 3.01
N PRO A 38 9.77 -10.21 1.94
CA PRO A 38 9.13 -9.87 0.66
C PRO A 38 8.19 -10.99 0.21
N PHE A 39 7.05 -10.66 -0.37
CA PHE A 39 6.17 -11.70 -0.90
C PHE A 39 6.72 -12.25 -2.21
N LEU A 40 6.42 -13.51 -2.51
CA LEU A 40 6.73 -14.10 -3.81
C LEU A 40 5.77 -13.53 -4.86
N PRO A 41 6.26 -12.91 -5.96
CA PRO A 41 5.38 -12.42 -7.02
C PRO A 41 4.64 -13.55 -7.75
N ILE A 42 3.51 -13.23 -8.40
CA ILE A 42 2.88 -14.15 -9.35
C ILE A 42 3.82 -14.47 -10.52
N ALA A 43 3.66 -15.65 -11.12
CA ALA A 43 4.50 -16.08 -12.23
C ALA A 43 4.42 -15.13 -13.43
N GLY A 44 5.56 -14.87 -14.07
CA GLY A 44 5.67 -14.01 -15.25
C GLY A 44 5.75 -12.50 -14.96
N LEU A 45 5.71 -12.09 -13.70
CA LEU A 45 5.90 -10.70 -13.30
C LEU A 45 7.37 -10.43 -12.99
N GLY A 46 8.01 -9.54 -13.74
CA GLY A 46 9.41 -9.18 -13.55
C GLY A 46 9.61 -8.06 -12.51
N ASP A 47 10.81 -8.00 -11.94
CA ASP A 47 11.19 -7.02 -10.90
C ASP A 47 11.17 -5.55 -11.37
N GLY A 48 11.19 -5.34 -12.69
CA GLY A 48 11.06 -4.02 -13.30
C GLY A 48 9.64 -3.44 -13.27
N ASP A 49 8.61 -4.21 -12.89
CA ASP A 49 7.23 -3.70 -12.84
C ASP A 49 7.07 -2.71 -11.66
N PRO A 50 6.79 -1.42 -11.92
CA PRO A 50 6.62 -0.43 -10.84
C PRO A 50 5.45 -0.76 -9.91
N ARG A 51 4.42 -1.48 -10.39
CA ARG A 51 3.28 -1.92 -9.57
C ARG A 51 3.70 -3.01 -8.60
N LEU A 52 4.59 -3.91 -9.01
CA LEU A 52 5.16 -4.93 -8.12
C LEU A 52 5.98 -4.26 -7.01
N ARG A 53 6.85 -3.32 -7.37
CA ARG A 53 7.65 -2.56 -6.40
C ARG A 53 6.76 -1.79 -5.42
N ALA A 54 5.71 -1.14 -5.90
CA ALA A 54 4.73 -0.46 -5.06
C ALA A 54 3.98 -1.43 -4.12
N ALA A 55 3.58 -2.59 -4.63
CA ALA A 55 2.93 -3.62 -3.81
C ALA A 55 3.87 -4.19 -2.74
N GLN A 56 5.15 -4.41 -3.05
CA GLN A 56 6.16 -4.86 -2.08
C GLN A 56 6.42 -3.81 -0.99
N LEU A 57 6.45 -2.52 -1.36
CA LEU A 57 6.53 -1.44 -0.38
C LEU A 57 5.30 -1.46 0.54
N GLN A 58 4.09 -1.49 -0.02
CA GLN A 58 2.86 -1.51 0.78
C GLN A 58 2.78 -2.75 1.68
N HIS A 59 3.24 -3.92 1.21
CA HIS A 59 3.34 -5.15 2.01
C HIS A 59 4.22 -4.95 3.24
N ARG A 60 5.43 -4.40 3.06
CA ARG A 60 6.37 -4.16 4.16
C ARG A 60 5.86 -3.09 5.11
N VAL A 61 5.29 -1.99 4.61
CA VAL A 61 4.64 -0.95 5.43
C VAL A 61 3.50 -1.55 6.25
N ALA A 62 2.63 -2.35 5.64
CA ALA A 62 1.52 -2.98 6.34
C ALA A 62 2.00 -3.95 7.42
N ASN A 63 3.07 -4.71 7.15
CA ASN A 63 3.68 -5.57 8.16
C ASN A 63 4.30 -4.78 9.30
N ALA A 64 5.02 -3.68 9.00
CA ALA A 64 5.59 -2.81 10.02
C ALA A 64 4.51 -2.21 10.92
N VAL A 65 3.41 -1.68 10.35
CA VAL A 65 2.25 -1.21 11.12
C VAL A 65 1.72 -2.31 12.03
N ARG A 66 1.50 -3.53 11.51
CA ARG A 66 1.04 -4.66 12.31
C ARG A 66 1.98 -4.95 13.49
N GLU A 67 3.28 -4.96 13.25
CA GLU A 67 4.28 -5.27 14.28
C GLU A 67 4.38 -4.17 15.35
N GLU A 68 4.24 -2.91 14.96
CA GLU A 68 4.17 -1.77 15.89
C GLU A 68 2.94 -1.85 16.80
N LEU A 69 1.77 -2.16 16.24
CA LEU A 69 0.55 -2.33 17.04
C LEU A 69 0.68 -3.50 18.02
N LEU A 70 1.23 -4.63 17.56
CA LEU A 70 1.48 -5.80 18.42
C LEU A 70 2.50 -5.49 19.52
N ALA A 71 3.58 -4.77 19.22
CA ALA A 71 4.58 -4.35 20.21
C ALA A 71 3.97 -3.43 21.27
N GLY A 72 3.01 -2.58 20.90
CA GLY A 72 2.24 -1.74 21.81
C GLY A 72 1.09 -2.46 22.55
N GLY A 73 0.84 -3.75 22.27
CA GLY A 73 -0.28 -4.49 22.85
C GLY A 73 -1.65 -4.01 22.40
N LEU A 74 -1.74 -3.33 21.25
CA LEU A 74 -2.97 -2.74 20.73
C LEU A 74 -3.52 -3.54 19.54
N SER A 75 -4.84 -3.66 19.48
CA SER A 75 -5.53 -3.99 18.24
C SER A 75 -5.58 -2.76 17.32
N LEU A 76 -5.80 -2.98 16.02
CA LEU A 76 -5.99 -1.87 15.08
C LEU A 76 -7.19 -1.00 15.43
N GLU A 77 -8.28 -1.61 15.91
CA GLU A 77 -9.49 -0.90 16.31
C GLU A 77 -9.24 -0.02 17.54
N GLN A 78 -8.57 -0.57 18.55
CA GLN A 78 -8.18 0.18 19.75
C GLN A 78 -7.26 1.35 19.41
N TYR A 79 -6.27 1.11 18.55
CA TYR A 79 -5.37 2.16 18.09
C TYR A 79 -6.15 3.27 17.37
N LEU A 80 -6.94 2.94 16.35
CA LEU A 80 -7.68 3.95 15.58
C LEU A 80 -8.75 4.67 16.42
N GLY A 81 -9.31 4.03 17.44
CA GLY A 81 -10.21 4.69 18.39
C GLY A 81 -9.50 5.66 19.36
N ALA A 82 -8.21 5.45 19.63
CA ALA A 82 -7.39 6.32 20.47
C ALA A 82 -6.75 7.47 19.69
N VAL A 83 -6.50 7.29 18.39
CA VAL A 83 -6.05 8.40 17.54
C VAL A 83 -7.25 9.32 17.29
N ASP A 84 -7.26 10.47 17.96
CA ASP A 84 -8.24 11.53 17.71
C ASP A 84 -7.95 12.18 16.35
N VAL A 85 -8.51 11.60 15.29
CA VAL A 85 -8.32 12.11 13.92
C VAL A 85 -9.65 12.20 13.19
N HIS A 86 -10.13 13.43 13.06
CA HIS A 86 -11.01 13.86 11.97
C HIS A 86 -10.27 13.88 10.62
N VAL A 87 -9.33 12.96 10.37
CA VAL A 87 -8.63 12.87 9.10
C VAL A 87 -9.50 12.08 8.13
N PRO A 88 -9.96 12.70 7.02
CA PRO A 88 -10.76 12.01 6.03
C PRO A 88 -10.05 10.75 5.53
N GLY A 89 -10.73 9.60 5.58
CA GLY A 89 -10.20 8.35 5.06
C GLY A 89 -9.51 7.42 6.07
N LEU A 90 -9.51 7.69 7.38
CA LEU A 90 -8.96 6.77 8.39
C LEU A 90 -9.98 5.83 9.06
N SER A 91 -11.11 5.54 8.41
CA SER A 91 -12.05 4.56 8.94
C SER A 91 -11.40 3.18 9.06
N TYR A 92 -11.77 2.44 10.11
CA TYR A 92 -11.27 1.08 10.37
C TYR A 92 -11.36 0.17 9.13
N ASP A 93 -12.50 0.18 8.44
CA ASP A 93 -12.72 -0.62 7.23
C ASP A 93 -11.80 -0.24 6.08
N ARG A 94 -11.48 1.05 5.91
CA ARG A 94 -10.52 1.49 4.90
C ARG A 94 -9.13 1.03 5.28
N VAL A 95 -8.71 1.26 6.52
CA VAL A 95 -7.37 0.88 6.99
C VAL A 95 -7.15 -0.63 6.89
N ILE A 96 -8.13 -1.45 7.27
CA ILE A 96 -8.05 -2.91 7.10
C ILE A 96 -7.84 -3.31 5.64
N ARG A 97 -8.56 -2.67 4.70
CA ARG A 97 -8.39 -2.98 3.28
C ARG A 97 -7.01 -2.59 2.77
N LEU A 98 -6.47 -1.46 3.23
CA LEU A 98 -5.10 -1.03 2.91
C LEU A 98 -4.06 -2.02 3.43
N LEU A 99 -4.12 -2.37 4.72
CA LEU A 99 -3.15 -3.26 5.35
C LEU A 99 -3.21 -4.69 4.78
N ARG A 100 -4.36 -5.11 4.25
CA ARG A 100 -4.54 -6.41 3.58
C ARG A 100 -4.27 -6.37 2.07
N GLY A 101 -3.83 -5.23 1.53
CA GLY A 101 -3.54 -5.03 0.12
C GLY A 101 -4.77 -5.13 -0.80
N LYS A 102 -5.98 -4.99 -0.26
CA LYS A 102 -7.25 -4.96 -1.04
C LYS A 102 -7.50 -3.62 -1.69
N THR A 103 -6.79 -2.59 -1.26
CA THR A 103 -6.81 -1.25 -1.86
C THR A 103 -5.40 -0.70 -1.86
N GLN A 104 -5.05 0.06 -2.88
CA GLN A 104 -3.77 0.76 -2.95
C GLN A 104 -3.64 1.80 -1.83
N MET A 105 -2.48 1.80 -1.18
CA MET A 105 -2.07 2.84 -0.24
C MET A 105 -1.63 4.10 -0.98
N GLN A 106 -2.16 5.25 -0.57
CA GLN A 106 -1.73 6.54 -1.07
C GLN A 106 -0.53 7.04 -0.27
N LEU A 107 0.23 7.99 -0.82
CA LEU A 107 1.36 8.59 -0.11
C LEU A 107 0.95 9.18 1.25
N ALA A 108 -0.24 9.79 1.32
CA ALA A 108 -0.79 10.33 2.57
C ALA A 108 -0.95 9.24 3.66
N ASP A 109 -1.34 8.02 3.28
CA ASP A 109 -1.44 6.90 4.22
C ASP A 109 -0.06 6.49 4.74
N VAL A 110 0.94 6.42 3.85
CA VAL A 110 2.33 6.08 4.24
C VAL A 110 2.87 7.13 5.22
N LEU A 111 2.68 8.41 4.92
CA LEU A 111 3.14 9.51 5.77
C LEU A 111 2.41 9.51 7.12
N PHE A 112 1.11 9.23 7.15
CA PHE A 112 0.33 9.11 8.39
C PHE A 112 0.95 8.08 9.34
N TRP A 113 1.31 6.90 8.83
CA TRP A 113 1.94 5.84 9.63
C TRP A 113 3.40 6.14 9.99
N ALA A 114 4.19 6.65 9.04
CA ALA A 114 5.62 6.96 9.24
C ALA A 114 5.87 8.12 10.22
N ASP A 115 4.91 9.03 10.36
CA ASP A 115 4.93 10.09 11.36
C ASP A 115 4.81 9.54 12.78
N ARG A 116 3.98 8.49 12.96
CA ARG A 116 3.65 7.90 14.27
C ARG A 116 4.56 6.74 14.67
N HIS A 117 5.14 6.04 13.70
CA HIS A 117 5.91 4.82 13.91
C HIS A 117 7.28 4.90 13.23
N PRO A 118 8.38 5.05 13.99
CA PRO A 118 9.74 5.13 13.44
C PRO A 118 10.08 3.97 12.49
N ARG A 119 9.66 2.75 12.84
CA ARG A 119 9.90 1.57 12.00
C ARG A 119 9.20 1.62 10.65
N VAL A 120 8.01 2.22 10.58
CA VAL A 120 7.32 2.41 9.30
C VAL A 120 8.08 3.42 8.43
N ARG A 121 8.64 4.47 9.04
CA ARG A 121 9.49 5.45 8.36
C ARG A 121 10.74 4.81 7.77
N GLU A 122 11.43 3.98 8.54
CA GLU A 122 12.62 3.24 8.09
C GLU A 122 12.31 2.38 6.86
N VAL A 123 11.20 1.62 6.89
CA VAL A 123 10.75 0.81 5.76
C VAL A 123 10.44 1.65 4.52
N ALA A 124 9.83 2.83 4.70
CA ALA A 124 9.47 3.71 3.61
C ALA A 124 10.70 4.33 2.92
N VAL A 125 11.72 4.71 3.70
CA VAL A 125 12.96 5.32 3.18
C VAL A 125 13.85 4.28 2.50
N ALA A 126 14.03 3.11 3.13
CA ALA A 126 14.88 2.03 2.63
C ALA A 126 14.43 1.42 1.28
N GLN A 127 13.30 1.87 0.71
CA GLN A 127 12.85 1.48 -0.63
C GLN A 127 13.54 2.29 -1.75
N PHE A 128 14.19 3.40 -1.39
CA PHE A 128 14.80 4.34 -2.33
C PHE A 128 16.33 4.39 -2.24
N ASP A 129 16.91 3.71 -1.25
CA ASP A 129 18.35 3.46 -1.11
C ASP A 129 18.79 2.29 -1.99
#